data_AF-A0A662YJF8-F1
#
_entry.id   AF-A0A662YJF8-F1
#
_cell.length_a   1.000
_cell.length_b   1.000
_cell.length_c   1.000
_cell.angle_alpha   90.00
_cell.angle_beta   90.00
_cell.angle_gamma   90.00
#
_symmetry.space_group_name_H-M   'P 1'
#
loop_
_entity.id
_entity.type
_entity.pdbx_description
1 polymer ?
#
loop_
_entity_poly.entity_id
_entity_poly.type
_entity_poly.pdbx_seq_one_letter_code
_entity_poly.pdbx_strand_id
1 'polypeptide(L)'
;MWNEHLGYVLTCPSNLGTGLRGGVHVKLPNLSKHAKFEEVLNRLRLQKRGTGGVDTAAEGGVFDISNADRLGFSEVEQVQMVVDGVKLMIEMEKKLEKGGSIDDMVPAQK
;
A
#
# COMPACT_ATOMS: atom_id res chain seq x y z
N MET A 1 -19.38 1.92 -18.23
CA MET A 1 -19.89 0.54 -18.32
C MET A 1 -19.84 -0.05 -16.93
N TRP A 2 -20.91 -0.70 -16.45
CA TRP A 2 -20.97 -1.26 -15.09
C TRP A 2 -21.86 -2.51 -15.07
N ASN A 3 -21.53 -3.51 -14.24
CA ASN A 3 -22.42 -4.63 -13.90
C ASN A 3 -22.17 -5.15 -12.46
N GLU A 4 -23.10 -5.96 -11.94
CA GLU A 4 -23.08 -6.44 -10.55
C GLU A 4 -21.84 -7.29 -10.21
N HIS A 5 -21.34 -8.08 -11.16
CA HIS A 5 -20.21 -8.97 -10.90
C HIS A 5 -18.85 -8.25 -10.95
N LEU A 6 -18.67 -7.35 -11.94
CA LEU A 6 -17.39 -6.72 -12.23
C LEU A 6 -17.28 -5.27 -11.74
N GLY A 7 -18.37 -4.67 -11.25
CA GLY A 7 -18.41 -3.24 -10.98
C GLY A 7 -18.17 -2.42 -12.24
N TYR A 8 -17.40 -1.34 -12.15
CA TYR A 8 -17.02 -0.53 -13.30
C TYR A 8 -16.06 -1.29 -14.21
N VAL A 9 -16.43 -1.37 -15.49
CA VAL A 9 -15.62 -2.06 -16.50
C VAL A 9 -14.62 -1.09 -17.11
N LEU A 10 -13.35 -1.46 -17.03
CA LEU A 10 -12.19 -0.75 -17.57
C LEU A 10 -11.39 -1.68 -18.50
N THR A 11 -10.52 -1.10 -19.33
CA THR A 11 -9.77 -1.85 -20.36
C THR A 11 -8.88 -2.95 -19.78
N CYS A 12 -8.20 -2.67 -18.66
CA CYS A 12 -7.32 -3.63 -18.01
C CYS A 12 -8.07 -4.37 -16.90
N PRO A 13 -8.07 -5.72 -16.88
CA PRO A 13 -8.74 -6.50 -15.85
C PRO A 13 -8.34 -6.14 -14.41
N SER A 14 -7.10 -5.67 -14.19
CA SER A 14 -6.62 -5.27 -12.86
C SER A 14 -7.33 -4.03 -12.30
N ASN A 15 -8.06 -3.29 -13.13
CA ASN A 15 -8.79 -2.08 -12.73
C ASN A 15 -10.31 -2.30 -12.65
N LEU A 16 -10.82 -3.53 -12.75
CA LEU A 16 -12.24 -3.78 -12.54
C LEU A 16 -12.68 -3.43 -11.10
N GLY A 17 -13.98 -3.36 -10.87
CA GLY A 17 -14.57 -3.04 -9.57
C GLY A 17 -14.69 -1.54 -9.39
N THR A 18 -13.95 -1.00 -8.42
CA THR A 18 -13.87 0.44 -8.16
C THR A 18 -12.95 1.15 -9.15
N GLY A 19 -11.98 0.43 -9.73
CA GLY A 19 -10.86 1.03 -10.46
C GLY A 19 -9.98 1.97 -9.64
N LEU A 20 -10.22 2.10 -8.32
CA LEU A 20 -9.67 3.14 -7.47
C LEU A 20 -8.23 2.82 -7.06
N ARG A 21 -7.32 3.77 -7.30
CA ARG A 21 -5.98 3.75 -6.74
C ARG A 21 -5.80 4.92 -5.77
N GLY A 22 -6.07 4.69 -4.50
CA GLY A 22 -5.74 5.63 -3.43
C GLY A 22 -4.32 5.37 -2.95
N GLY A 23 -3.50 6.42 -2.86
CA GLY A 23 -2.12 6.27 -2.43
C GLY A 23 -1.46 7.55 -1.97
N VAL A 24 -0.25 7.42 -1.45
CA VAL A 24 0.58 8.52 -0.94
C VAL A 24 2.02 8.36 -1.44
N HIS A 25 2.70 9.50 -1.58
CA HIS A 25 4.16 9.50 -1.59
C HIS A 25 4.64 9.60 -0.13
N VAL A 26 5.33 8.57 0.35
CA VAL A 26 5.80 8.48 1.73
C VAL A 26 7.27 8.13 1.78
N LYS A 27 8.02 8.82 2.64
CA LYS A 27 9.46 8.60 2.84
C LYS A 27 9.66 7.56 3.95
N LEU A 28 10.24 6.42 3.59
CA LEU A 28 10.45 5.25 4.46
C LEU A 28 11.91 4.75 4.37
N PRO A 29 12.92 5.57 4.71
CA PRO A 29 14.32 5.25 4.47
C PRO A 29 14.84 4.06 5.30
N ASN A 30 14.23 3.76 6.45
CA ASN A 30 14.61 2.63 7.30
C ASN A 30 13.72 1.42 7.04
N LEU A 31 12.39 1.60 7.04
CA LEU A 31 11.43 0.51 6.83
C LEU A 31 11.62 -0.15 5.45
N SER A 32 11.91 0.63 4.41
CA SER A 32 12.13 0.07 3.06
C SER A 32 13.33 -0.84 2.93
N LYS A 33 14.31 -0.73 3.84
CA LYS A 33 15.50 -1.59 3.91
C LYS A 33 15.31 -2.76 4.87
N HIS A 34 14.23 -2.76 5.64
CA HIS A 34 13.96 -3.80 6.62
C HIS A 34 13.51 -5.09 5.92
N ALA A 35 14.00 -6.25 6.38
CA ALA A 35 13.71 -7.55 5.75
C ALA A 35 12.21 -7.89 5.68
N LYS A 36 11.40 -7.32 6.59
CA LYS A 36 9.95 -7.52 6.66
C LYS A 36 9.11 -6.53 5.83
N PHE A 37 9.72 -5.65 5.04
CA PHE A 37 8.96 -4.61 4.34
C PHE A 37 7.90 -5.17 3.38
N GLU A 38 8.30 -6.16 2.55
CA GLU A 38 7.37 -6.82 1.61
C GLU A 38 6.27 -7.58 2.36
N GLU A 39 6.60 -8.21 3.50
CA GLU A 39 5.62 -8.91 4.33
C GLU A 39 4.58 -7.92 4.89
N VAL A 40 5.02 -6.78 5.42
CA VAL A 40 4.13 -5.74 5.93
C VAL A 40 3.19 -5.23 4.84
N LEU A 41 3.71 -4.95 3.63
CA LEU A 41 2.89 -4.51 2.49
C LEU A 41 1.83 -5.56 2.12
N ASN A 42 2.24 -6.83 2.00
CA ASN A 42 1.32 -7.92 1.65
C ASN A 42 0.22 -8.12 2.69
N ARG A 43 0.57 -8.10 3.98
CA ARG A 43 -0.40 -8.24 5.07
C ARG A 43 -1.37 -7.06 5.15
N LEU A 44 -0.94 -5.87 4.76
CA LEU A 44 -1.77 -4.67 4.69
C LEU A 44 -2.56 -4.52 3.38
N ARG A 45 -2.36 -5.43 2.41
CA ARG A 45 -2.92 -5.35 1.05
C ARG A 45 -2.55 -4.05 0.31
N LEU A 46 -1.32 -3.60 0.56
CA LEU A 46 -0.74 -2.42 -0.09
C LEU A 46 0.31 -2.84 -1.11
N GLN A 47 0.47 -2.03 -2.14
CA GLN A 47 1.51 -2.18 -3.16
C GLN A 47 2.42 -0.94 -3.15
N LYS A 48 3.71 -1.17 -3.43
CA LYS A 48 4.69 -0.11 -3.65
C LYS A 48 5.01 0.08 -5.12
N ARG A 49 5.29 1.32 -5.51
CA ARG A 49 5.90 1.72 -6.79
C ARG A 49 7.02 2.72 -6.51
N GLY A 50 7.92 2.92 -7.48
CA GLY A 50 8.92 3.97 -7.38
C GLY A 50 8.31 5.37 -7.49
N THR A 51 9.15 6.38 -7.27
CA THR A 51 8.71 7.78 -7.10
C THR A 51 8.04 8.36 -8.35
N GLY A 52 8.41 7.88 -9.54
CA GLY A 52 7.80 8.27 -10.83
C GLY A 52 6.73 7.32 -11.34
N GLY A 53 6.26 6.36 -10.53
CA GLY A 53 5.22 5.40 -10.90
C GLY A 53 5.74 3.98 -11.10
N VAL A 54 4.94 3.17 -11.82
CA VAL A 54 5.04 1.70 -11.84
C VAL A 54 6.37 1.15 -12.34
N ASP A 55 7.05 1.87 -13.24
CA ASP A 55 8.30 1.44 -13.87
C ASP A 55 9.53 2.23 -13.39
N THR A 56 9.42 2.92 -12.24
CA THR A 56 10.52 3.74 -11.72
C THR A 56 11.10 3.18 -10.43
N ALA A 57 12.35 3.55 -10.13
CA ALA A 57 12.96 3.25 -8.84
C ALA A 57 12.46 4.22 -7.76
N ALA A 58 12.54 3.78 -6.50
CA ALA A 58 12.34 4.67 -5.36
C ALA A 58 13.58 5.57 -5.19
N GLU A 59 13.39 6.88 -5.29
CA GLU A 59 14.44 7.86 -5.07
C GLU A 59 14.42 8.36 -3.62
N GLY A 60 15.57 8.36 -2.94
CA GLY A 60 15.70 8.93 -1.60
C GLY A 60 14.86 8.25 -0.51
N GLY A 61 14.45 6.99 -0.73
CA GLY A 61 13.57 6.26 0.17
C GLY A 61 12.11 6.72 0.11
N VAL A 62 11.71 7.46 -0.92
CA VAL A 62 10.31 7.83 -1.18
C VAL A 62 9.65 6.76 -2.04
N PHE A 63 8.47 6.30 -1.61
CA PHE A 63 7.68 5.29 -2.30
C PHE A 63 6.28 5.80 -2.56
N ASP A 64 5.72 5.41 -3.71
CA ASP A 64 4.29 5.50 -3.96
C ASP A 64 3.63 4.24 -3.39
N ILE A 65 2.87 4.41 -2.30
CA ILE A 65 2.17 3.33 -1.60
C ILE A 65 0.67 3.48 -1.80
N SER A 66 0.01 2.42 -2.26
CA SER A 66 -1.42 2.43 -2.61
C SER A 66 -2.11 1.10 -2.32
N ASN A 67 -3.44 1.07 -2.30
CA ASN A 67 -4.20 -0.19 -2.25
C ASN A 67 -3.87 -1.09 -3.45
N ALA A 68 -3.69 -2.38 -3.17
CA ALA A 68 -3.50 -3.39 -4.21
C ALA A 68 -4.83 -3.76 -4.89
N ASP A 69 -5.88 -3.97 -4.10
CA ASP A 69 -7.17 -4.47 -4.59
C ASP A 69 -8.07 -3.39 -5.15
N ARG A 70 -8.84 -3.78 -6.18
CA ARG A 70 -9.77 -2.93 -6.92
C ARG A 70 -11.18 -3.52 -7.04
N LEU A 71 -11.29 -4.86 -7.00
CA LEU A 71 -12.54 -5.60 -7.08
C LEU A 71 -12.77 -6.37 -5.77
N GLY A 72 -14.02 -6.46 -5.31
CA GLY A 72 -14.40 -7.15 -4.08
C GLY A 72 -14.40 -6.28 -2.82
N PHE A 73 -14.07 -4.99 -2.93
CA PHE A 73 -14.13 -4.00 -1.86
C PHE A 73 -14.71 -2.69 -2.39
N SER A 74 -15.41 -1.95 -1.55
CA SER A 74 -15.87 -0.59 -1.85
C SER A 74 -14.72 0.42 -1.84
N GLU A 75 -14.96 1.59 -2.43
CA GLU A 75 -14.01 2.70 -2.44
C GLU A 75 -13.62 3.14 -1.02
N VAL A 76 -14.58 3.16 -0.10
CA VAL A 76 -14.37 3.56 1.29
C VAL A 76 -13.47 2.56 2.01
N GLU A 77 -13.72 1.26 1.84
CA GLU A 77 -12.87 0.21 2.43
C GLU A 77 -11.45 0.27 1.87
N GLN A 78 -11.31 0.48 0.56
CA GLN A 78 -9.99 0.60 -0.08
C GLN A 78 -9.20 1.80 0.43
N VAL A 79 -9.84 2.96 0.58
CA VAL A 79 -9.18 4.15 1.15
C VAL A 79 -8.86 3.94 2.63
N GLN A 80 -9.75 3.30 3.40
CA GLN A 80 -9.51 3.02 4.81
C GLN A 80 -8.31 2.07 5.00
N MET A 81 -8.17 1.05 4.13
CA MET A 81 -6.98 0.18 4.12
C MET A 81 -5.68 0.97 3.91
N VAL A 82 -5.68 1.95 3.01
CA VAL A 82 -4.53 2.84 2.77
C VAL A 82 -4.26 3.71 4.00
N VAL A 83 -5.27 4.35 4.57
CA VAL A 83 -5.13 5.22 5.75
C VAL A 83 -4.52 4.45 6.91
N ASP A 84 -5.03 3.27 7.22
CA ASP A 84 -4.56 2.49 8.36
C ASP A 84 -3.16 1.92 8.12
N GLY A 85 -2.90 1.40 6.92
CA GLY A 85 -1.60 0.84 6.58
C GLY A 85 -0.50 1.89 6.54
N VAL A 86 -0.77 3.07 5.97
CA VAL A 86 0.19 4.19 5.95
C VAL A 86 0.49 4.70 7.36
N LYS A 87 -0.52 4.82 8.22
CA LYS A 87 -0.30 5.19 9.63
C LYS A 87 0.64 4.20 10.33
N LEU A 88 0.38 2.90 10.20
CA LEU A 88 1.22 1.86 10.81
C LEU A 88 2.66 1.92 10.28
N MET A 89 2.85 2.07 8.98
CA MET A 89 4.20 2.18 8.40
C MET A 89 4.95 3.43 8.89
N ILE A 90 4.26 4.56 9.08
CA ILE A 90 4.88 5.77 9.66
C ILE A 90 5.32 5.51 11.11
N GLU A 91 4.54 4.78 11.90
CA GLU A 91 4.91 4.40 13.26
C GLU A 91 6.11 3.44 13.29
N MET A 92 6.11 2.44 12.41
CA MET A 92 7.25 1.53 12.23
C MET A 92 8.52 2.30 11.84
N GLU A 93 8.43 3.21 10.88
CA GLU A 93 9.55 4.05 10.45
C GLU A 93 10.12 4.85 11.62
N LYS A 94 9.27 5.55 12.38
CA LYS A 94 9.67 6.32 13.57
C LYS A 94 10.30 5.45 14.66
N LYS A 95 9.90 4.18 14.79
CA LYS A 95 10.49 3.24 15.75
C LYS A 95 11.89 2.81 15.29
N LEU A 96 12.04 2.51 14.00
CA LEU A 96 13.33 2.17 13.40
C LEU A 96 14.32 3.35 13.43
N GLU A 97 13.85 4.58 13.20
CA GLU A 97 14.66 5.81 13.33
C GLU A 97 15.30 5.95 14.72
N LYS A 98 14.64 5.43 15.76
CA LYS A 98 15.12 5.43 17.15
C LYS A 98 15.90 4.15 17.51
N GLY A 99 16.18 3.27 16.54
CA GLY A 99 16.86 2.00 16.76
C GLY A 99 16.01 0.91 17.42
N GLY A 100 14.68 1.05 17.47
CA GLY A 100 13.78 0.05 18.02
C GLY A 100 13.42 -1.06 17.02
N SER A 101 13.08 -2.25 17.52
CA SER A 101 12.53 -3.35 16.69
C SER A 101 11.05 -3.14 16.38
N ILE A 102 10.61 -3.62 15.21
CA ILE A 102 9.20 -3.61 14.75
C ILE A 102 8.55 -5.00 14.74
N ASP A 103 9.20 -6.01 15.34
CA ASP A 103 8.73 -7.41 15.28
C ASP A 103 7.34 -7.60 15.90
N ASP A 104 7.03 -6.81 16.92
CA ASP A 104 5.75 -6.74 17.62
C ASP A 104 4.67 -5.96 16.86
N MET A 105 5.05 -5.25 15.79
CA MET A 105 4.15 -4.39 15.02
C MET A 105 3.70 -5.01 13.69
N VAL A 106 4.22 -6.19 13.33
CA VAL A 106 3.84 -6.86 12.07
C VAL A 106 2.34 -7.17 12.12
N PRO A 107 1.53 -6.60 11.21
CA PRO A 107 0.07 -6.70 11.30
C PRO A 107 -0.40 -8.14 11.04
N ALA A 108 -1.62 -8.47 11.44
CA ALA A 108 -2.28 -9.68 10.95
C ALA A 108 -2.55 -9.56 9.44
N GLN A 109 -2.74 -10.70 8.76
CA GLN A 109 -3.16 -10.69 7.36
C GLN A 109 -4.57 -10.11 7.25
N LYS A 110 -4.73 -9.06 6.44
CA LYS A 110 -6.04 -8.55 6.02
C LYS A 110 -6.64 -9.36 4.87
#